data_AF-A0AAD7DZK2-F1
#
_entry.id   AF-A0AAD7DZK2-F1
#
_cell.length_a   1.000
_cell.length_b   1.000
_cell.length_c   1.000
_cell.angle_alpha   90.00
_cell.angle_beta   90.00
_cell.angle_gamma   90.00
#
_symmetry.space_group_name_H-M   'P 1'
#
loop_
_entity.id
_entity.type
_entity.pdbx_description
1 polymer ?
#
loop_
_entity_poly.entity_id
_entity_poly.type
_entity_poly.pdbx_seq_one_letter_code
_entity_poly.pdbx_strand_id
1 'polypeptide(L)'
;MLAQILPEGGATLLRNGVPLYMTLAGVVERLPFDWPQKMSEPIVGTPVVLIDRDIAMAWTPYEFWMDDTLDHVGTDIWSFVKQDGKWIISGLADNHRKPDQ
;
A
#
# COMPACT_ATOMS: atom_id res chain seq x y z
N MET A 1 9.81 -8.38 5.24
CA MET A 1 8.62 -7.50 5.21
C MET A 1 7.75 -7.64 6.47
N LEU A 2 7.48 -8.86 6.96
CA LEU A 2 6.62 -9.09 8.13
C LEU A 2 6.99 -8.30 9.41
N ALA A 3 8.29 -8.01 9.64
CA ALA A 3 8.74 -7.23 10.79
C ALA A 3 8.37 -5.74 10.75
N GLN A 4 7.78 -5.25 9.66
CA GLN A 4 7.42 -3.83 9.46
C GLN A 4 5.90 -3.62 9.39
N ILE A 5 5.10 -4.68 9.58
CA ILE A 5 3.65 -4.64 9.60
C ILE A 5 3.12 -5.19 10.92
N LEU A 6 1.91 -4.80 11.30
CA LEU A 6 1.08 -5.58 12.21
C LEU A 6 0.39 -6.67 11.39
N PRO A 7 0.71 -7.96 11.58
CA PRO A 7 0.20 -9.03 10.71
C PRO A 7 -1.34 -9.06 10.62
N GLU A 8 -2.01 -8.81 11.75
CA GLU A 8 -3.48 -8.76 11.87
C GLU A 8 -4.09 -7.40 11.49
N GLY A 9 -3.27 -6.43 11.07
CA GLY A 9 -3.75 -5.15 10.56
C GLY A 9 -4.62 -5.34 9.32
N GLY A 10 -5.57 -4.43 9.11
CA GLY A 10 -6.53 -4.52 8.01
C GLY A 10 -6.00 -3.94 6.71
N ALA A 11 -6.28 -4.62 5.60
CA ALA A 11 -6.08 -4.14 4.24
C ALA A 11 -7.42 -4.10 3.50
N THR A 12 -7.79 -2.94 2.95
CA THR A 12 -8.96 -2.77 2.09
C THR A 12 -8.52 -2.43 0.68
N LEU A 13 -8.64 -3.38 -0.23
CA LEU A 13 -8.18 -3.26 -1.60
C LEU A 13 -9.38 -3.05 -2.52
N LEU A 14 -9.57 -1.86 -3.09
CA LEU A 14 -10.64 -1.64 -4.06
C LEU A 14 -10.18 -2.19 -5.41
N ARG A 15 -10.92 -3.17 -5.94
CA ARG A 15 -10.66 -3.78 -7.25
C ARG A 15 -11.90 -3.62 -8.11
N ASN A 16 -11.81 -2.84 -9.18
CA ASN A 16 -12.93 -2.57 -10.10
C ASN A 16 -14.20 -2.10 -9.35
N GLY A 17 -14.04 -1.23 -8.35
CA GLY A 17 -15.14 -0.71 -7.52
C GLY A 17 -15.66 -1.66 -6.43
N VAL A 18 -15.12 -2.88 -6.32
CA VAL A 18 -15.50 -3.84 -5.28
C VAL A 18 -14.42 -3.89 -4.20
N PRO A 19 -14.76 -3.69 -2.92
CA PRO A 19 -13.79 -3.80 -1.83
C PRO A 19 -13.45 -5.27 -1.54
N LEU A 20 -12.17 -5.58 -1.52
CA LEU A 20 -11.60 -6.84 -1.04
C LEU A 20 -10.92 -6.59 0.31
N TYR A 21 -11.37 -7.28 1.36
CA TYR A 21 -10.78 -7.18 2.68
C TYR A 21 -9.85 -8.35 2.98
N MET A 22 -8.71 -8.07 3.61
CA MET A 22 -7.80 -9.09 4.14
C MET A 22 -6.87 -8.54 5.22
N THR A 23 -6.04 -9.40 5.82
CA THR A 23 -4.98 -8.98 6.74
C THR A 23 -3.74 -8.49 5.99
N LEU A 24 -2.92 -7.65 6.61
CA LEU A 24 -1.64 -7.21 6.04
C LEU A 24 -0.69 -8.38 5.80
N ALA A 25 -0.70 -9.40 6.67
CA ALA A 25 0.03 -10.65 6.42
C ALA A 25 -0.41 -11.30 5.10
N GLY A 26 -1.73 -11.40 4.87
CA GLY A 26 -2.25 -11.94 3.63
C GLY A 26 -1.92 -11.09 2.40
N VAL A 27 -1.77 -9.76 2.54
CA VAL A 27 -1.25 -8.91 1.45
C VAL A 27 0.18 -9.33 1.09
N VAL A 28 1.05 -9.47 2.09
CA VAL A 28 2.45 -9.88 1.88
C VAL A 28 2.57 -11.25 1.22
N GLU A 29 1.72 -12.20 1.60
CA GLU A 29 1.67 -13.54 0.99
C GLU A 29 1.27 -13.51 -0.49
N ARG A 30 0.52 -12.49 -0.91
CA ARG A 30 0.09 -12.30 -2.30
C ARG A 30 1.08 -11.46 -3.12
N LEU A 31 2.09 -10.89 -2.48
CA LEU A 31 3.06 -10.08 -3.21
C LEU A 31 3.88 -10.98 -4.14
N PRO A 32 3.94 -10.62 -5.42
CA PRO A 32 4.56 -11.47 -6.43
C PRO A 32 6.09 -11.29 -6.49
N PHE A 33 6.79 -11.55 -5.39
CA PHE A 33 8.24 -11.34 -5.31
C PHE A 33 9.04 -12.16 -6.32
N ASP A 34 8.50 -13.29 -6.78
CA ASP A 34 9.15 -14.21 -7.71
C ASP A 34 8.69 -14.03 -9.17
N TRP A 35 7.91 -12.98 -9.48
CA TRP A 35 7.51 -12.72 -10.86
C TRP A 35 8.73 -12.32 -11.72
N PRO A 36 8.79 -12.79 -12.98
CA PRO A 36 9.91 -12.47 -13.87
C PRO A 36 9.91 -11.01 -14.33
N GLN A 37 8.76 -10.33 -14.29
CA GLN A 37 8.63 -8.92 -14.64
C GLN A 37 9.21 -8.02 -13.57
N LYS A 38 9.84 -6.92 -13.99
CA LYS A 38 10.28 -5.88 -13.07
C LYS A 38 9.07 -5.04 -12.66
N MET A 39 8.70 -5.07 -11.39
CA MET A 39 7.62 -4.23 -10.87
C MET A 39 8.19 -2.99 -10.18
N SER A 40 7.51 -1.85 -10.35
CA SER A 40 7.79 -0.65 -9.56
C SER A 40 6.54 0.17 -9.32
N GLU A 41 6.44 0.72 -8.11
CA GLU A 41 5.32 1.56 -7.68
C GLU A 41 5.85 2.87 -7.08
N PRO A 42 6.39 3.78 -7.91
CA PRO A 42 6.81 5.09 -7.44
C PRO A 42 5.63 5.92 -6.91
N ILE A 43 5.87 6.60 -5.78
CA ILE A 43 4.99 7.67 -5.32
C ILE A 43 5.05 8.84 -6.30
N VAL A 44 3.89 9.33 -6.71
CA VAL A 44 3.75 10.47 -7.62
C VAL A 44 3.41 11.73 -6.84
N GLY A 45 4.19 12.79 -7.04
CA GLY A 45 4.01 14.08 -6.39
C GLY A 45 4.45 14.09 -4.92
N THR A 46 3.85 14.97 -4.13
CA THR A 46 4.15 15.11 -2.70
C THR A 46 3.12 14.33 -1.88
N PRO A 47 3.53 13.31 -1.10
CA PRO A 47 2.61 12.59 -0.24
C PRO A 47 2.13 13.50 0.90
N VAL A 48 0.90 13.27 1.37
CA VAL A 48 0.40 13.93 2.58
C VAL A 48 0.70 13.00 3.76
N VAL A 49 1.44 13.50 4.73
CA VAL A 49 1.79 12.74 5.94
C VAL A 49 1.30 13.51 7.16
N LEU A 50 0.47 12.86 7.97
CA LEU A 50 -0.05 13.39 9.22
C LEU A 50 0.43 12.51 10.37
N ILE A 51 1.01 13.12 11.41
CA ILE A 51 1.53 12.41 12.58
C ILE A 51 0.87 13.02 13.82
N ASP A 52 0.30 12.15 14.66
CA ASP A 52 -0.11 12.50 16.02
C ASP A 52 0.56 11.52 16.99
N ARG A 53 1.63 11.98 17.64
CA ARG A 53 2.41 11.21 18.63
C ARG A 53 2.85 9.82 18.11
N ASP A 54 2.11 8.78 18.48
CA ASP A 54 2.39 7.36 18.23
C ASP A 54 1.50 6.75 17.14
N ILE A 55 0.71 7.57 16.43
CA ILE A 55 0.02 7.18 15.21
C ILE A 55 0.40 8.10 14.05
N ALA A 56 0.34 7.57 12.83
CA ALA A 56 0.53 8.37 11.62
C ALA A 56 -0.32 7.83 10.47
N MET A 57 -0.55 8.69 9.47
CA MET A 57 -1.16 8.34 8.20
C MET A 57 -0.34 8.93 7.06
N ALA A 58 -0.19 8.17 5.97
CA ALA A 58 0.33 8.66 4.71
C ALA A 58 -0.65 8.42 3.56
N TRP A 59 -0.97 9.48 2.81
CA TRP A 59 -1.72 9.43 1.56
C TRP A 59 -0.73 9.55 0.41
N THR A 60 -0.59 8.48 -0.36
CA THR A 60 0.47 8.34 -1.37
C THR A 60 -0.13 7.98 -2.73
N PRO A 61 -0.36 8.98 -3.62
CA PRO A 61 -0.65 8.70 -5.01
C PRO A 61 0.51 7.94 -5.64
N TYR A 62 0.21 6.97 -6.52
CA TYR A 62 1.24 6.15 -7.16
C TYR A 62 0.91 5.86 -8.62
N GLU A 63 1.95 5.48 -9.35
CA GLU A 63 1.85 4.80 -10.64
C GLU A 63 2.47 3.42 -10.50
N PHE A 64 1.77 2.38 -10.96
CA PHE A 64 2.27 1.01 -10.93
C PHE A 64 2.70 0.58 -12.33
N TRP A 65 3.98 0.22 -12.45
CA TRP A 65 4.64 -0.15 -13.68
C TRP A 65 5.03 -1.62 -13.64
N MET A 66 4.78 -2.33 -14.74
CA MET A 66 5.35 -3.64 -15.02
C MET A 66 6.26 -3.53 -16.24
N ASP A 67 7.53 -3.83 -16.02
CA ASP A 67 8.64 -3.51 -16.92
C ASP A 67 8.62 -2.02 -17.29
N ASP A 68 8.34 -1.68 -18.55
CA ASP A 68 8.23 -0.30 -19.04
C ASP A 68 6.78 0.10 -19.38
N THR A 69 5.79 -0.68 -18.95
CA THR A 69 4.36 -0.43 -19.21
C THR A 69 3.64 0.02 -17.94
N LEU A 70 2.97 1.18 -18.02
CA LEU A 70 2.06 1.65 -16.98
C LEU A 70 0.81 0.75 -16.98
N ASP A 71 0.63 -0.05 -15.93
CA ASP A 71 -0.49 -1.00 -15.85
C ASP A 71 -1.70 -0.40 -15.14
N HIS A 72 -1.47 0.31 -14.04
CA HIS A 72 -2.50 0.98 -13.27
C HIS A 72 -1.96 2.14 -12.42
N VAL A 73 -2.88 2.96 -11.93
CA VAL A 73 -2.59 4.08 -11.03
C VAL A 73 -3.50 4.02 -9.81
N GLY A 74 -3.15 4.75 -8.77
CA GLY A 74 -3.99 4.77 -7.59
C GLY A 74 -3.48 5.70 -6.51
N THR A 75 -3.99 5.45 -5.32
CA THR A 75 -3.57 6.09 -4.10
C THR A 75 -3.70 5.07 -2.99
N ASP A 76 -2.62 4.94 -2.21
CA ASP A 76 -2.66 4.22 -0.96
C ASP A 76 -2.91 5.17 0.21
N ILE A 77 -3.61 4.64 1.19
CA ILE A 77 -3.70 5.18 2.54
C ILE A 77 -2.99 4.18 3.45
N TRP A 78 -1.87 4.61 4.01
CA TRP A 78 -1.12 3.83 4.99
C TRP A 78 -1.43 4.35 6.38
N SER A 79 -1.80 3.44 7.28
CA SER A 79 -1.89 3.73 8.71
C SER A 79 -0.67 3.15 9.41
N PHE A 80 -0.12 3.90 10.37
CA PHE A 80 1.04 3.48 11.16
C PHE A 80 0.77 3.62 12.65
N VAL A 81 1.38 2.74 13.42
CA VAL A 81 1.52 2.87 14.88
C VAL A 81 3.00 2.83 15.25
N LYS A 82 3.37 3.51 16.34
CA LYS A 82 4.72 3.50 16.87
C LYS A 82 4.85 2.49 18.00
N GLN A 83 5.62 1.43 17.78
CA GLN A 83 5.90 0.38 18.77
C GLN A 83 7.40 0.32 19.02
N ASP A 84 7.83 0.37 20.29
CA ASP A 84 9.24 0.30 20.70
C ASP A 84 10.14 1.31 19.95
N GLY A 85 9.61 2.52 19.74
CA GLY A 85 10.32 3.59 19.04
C GLY A 85 10.32 3.48 17.51
N LYS A 86 9.70 2.46 16.92
CA LYS A 86 9.66 2.20 15.47
C LYS A 86 8.26 2.36 14.91
N TRP A 87 8.14 2.92 13.72
CA TRP A 87 6.88 2.96 12.97
C TRP A 87 6.62 1.60 12.32
N ILE A 88 5.42 1.09 12.53
CA ILE A 88 4.93 -0.19 12.00
C ILE A 88 3.64 0.09 11.23
N ILE A 89 3.49 -0.51 10.05
CA ILE A 89 2.26 -0.37 9.25
C ILE A 89 1.14 -1.14 9.96
N SER A 90 0.07 -0.45 10.34
CA SER A 90 -1.09 -1.02 11.02
C SER A 90 -2.31 -1.19 10.11
N GLY A 91 -2.32 -0.55 8.94
CA GLY A 91 -3.37 -0.72 7.96
C GLY A 91 -3.00 -0.17 6.59
N LEU A 92 -3.75 -0.63 5.59
CA LEU A 92 -3.66 -0.23 4.19
C LEU A 92 -5.06 -0.08 3.60
N ALA A 93 -5.27 0.96 2.80
CA ALA A 93 -6.34 0.96 1.82
C ALA A 93 -5.80 1.43 0.47
N ASP A 94 -6.19 0.77 -0.62
CA ASP A 94 -5.80 1.17 -1.98
C ASP A 94 -7.00 1.30 -2.90
N ASN A 95 -6.92 2.20 -3.89
CA ASN A 95 -7.99 2.46 -4.85
C ASN A 95 -7.60 2.23 -6.32
N HIS A 96 -6.77 1.23 -6.61
CA HIS A 96 -6.37 0.82 -7.97
C HIS A 96 -7.45 1.12 -9.02
N ARG A 97 -7.07 1.92 -10.03
CA ARG A 97 -7.84 2.20 -11.25
C ARG A 97 -6.98 2.09 -12.51
N LYS A 98 -7.61 1.89 -13.67
CA LYS A 98 -6.88 1.95 -14.94
C LYS A 98 -6.38 3.39 -15.22
N PRO A 99 -5.26 3.59 -15.93
CA PRO A 99 -4.67 4.91 -16.13
C PRO A 99 -5.57 5.93 -16.85
N ASP A 100 -6.58 5.45 -17.58
CA ASP A 100 -7.52 6.23 -18.38
C ASP A 100 -8.89 6.47 -17.69
N GLN A 101 -9.04 6.08 -16.42
CA GLN A 101 -10.26 6.26 -15.62
C GLN A 101 -10.27 7.51 -14.74
#